data_AF-A0A1A0V294-F1
#
_entry.id   AF-A0A1A0V294-F1
#
_cell.length_a   1.000
_cell.length_b   1.000
_cell.length_c   1.000
_cell.angle_alpha   90.00
_cell.angle_beta   90.00
_cell.angle_gamma   90.00
#
_symmetry.space_group_name_H-M   'P 1'
#
loop_
_entity.id
_entity.type
_entity.pdbx_description
1 polymer ?
#
loop_
_entity_poly.entity_id
_entity_poly.type
_entity_poly.pdbx_seq_one_letter_code
_entity_poly.pdbx_strand_id
1 'polypeptide(L)'
;MKLRPRELLFFLILGAGASLVGDHSHVVTGTTEYFTDAVPFVWSSPIWFPVLVALATVSLAELRLRLPSPRADVTARQGLAGVAAVLGIYVMTALIHTAPVVPATALIVTLATITWCALGDGPSIVGGLLAAVIGPVVEIVIAKAGLFAYHDACDGLFGVAPWLVPLYFAFGVVVSLLAEIAARNSPR
;
A
#
# COMPACT_ATOMS: atom_id res chain seq x y z
N MET A 1 0.42 -14.36 17.56
CA MET A 1 -0.14 -13.24 16.77
C MET A 1 -1.27 -12.61 17.57
N LYS A 2 -1.50 -11.31 17.43
CA LYS A 2 -2.64 -10.58 18.00
C LYS A 2 -3.87 -10.72 17.12
N LEU A 3 -3.67 -10.80 15.80
CA LEU A 3 -4.75 -11.08 14.84
C LEU A 3 -5.26 -12.52 14.98
N ARG A 4 -6.58 -12.69 14.91
CA ARG A 4 -7.27 -13.98 14.83
C ARG A 4 -7.25 -14.53 13.40
N PRO A 5 -7.43 -15.84 13.19
CA PRO A 5 -7.45 -16.43 11.84
C PRO A 5 -8.42 -15.75 10.86
N ARG A 6 -9.60 -15.33 11.36
CA ARG A 6 -10.61 -14.64 10.53
C ARG A 6 -10.18 -13.23 10.13
N GLU A 7 -9.48 -12.52 11.01
CA GLU A 7 -8.94 -11.17 10.74
C GLU A 7 -7.74 -11.27 9.80
N LEU A 8 -6.90 -12.29 10.00
CA LEU A 8 -5.78 -12.62 9.11
C LEU A 8 -6.29 -12.87 7.69
N LEU A 9 -7.31 -13.72 7.53
CA LEU A 9 -7.94 -13.97 6.23
C LEU A 9 -8.50 -12.69 5.61
N PHE A 10 -9.16 -11.84 6.39
CA PHE A 10 -9.65 -10.54 5.93
C PHE A 10 -8.52 -9.67 5.38
N PHE A 11 -7.42 -9.51 6.11
CA PHE A 11 -6.28 -8.69 5.67
C PHE A 11 -5.57 -9.28 4.45
N LEU A 12 -5.46 -10.61 4.35
CA LEU A 12 -4.92 -11.28 3.16
C LEU A 12 -5.76 -10.94 1.91
N ILE A 13 -7.08 -11.13 2.01
CA ILE A 13 -8.00 -10.87 0.89
C ILE A 13 -7.99 -9.37 0.52
N LEU A 14 -8.04 -8.49 1.52
CA LEU A 14 -8.06 -7.05 1.29
C LEU A 14 -6.77 -6.57 0.63
N GLY A 15 -5.61 -6.97 1.14
CA GLY A 15 -4.30 -6.59 0.59
C GLY A 15 -4.12 -7.10 -0.84
N ALA A 16 -4.41 -8.39 -1.08
CA ALA A 16 -4.35 -8.97 -2.42
C ALA A 16 -5.31 -8.25 -3.38
N GLY A 17 -6.58 -8.12 -3.02
CA GLY A 17 -7.59 -7.51 -3.88
C GLY A 17 -7.31 -6.04 -4.22
N ALA A 18 -6.91 -5.24 -3.22
CA ALA A 18 -6.58 -3.83 -3.43
C ALA A 18 -5.34 -3.67 -4.31
N SER A 19 -4.32 -4.50 -4.09
CA SER A 19 -3.08 -4.46 -4.88
C SER A 19 -3.33 -4.76 -6.37
N LEU A 20 -4.17 -5.75 -6.68
CA LEU A 20 -4.50 -6.11 -8.05
C LEU A 20 -5.18 -4.97 -8.81
N VAL A 21 -6.04 -4.20 -8.13
CA VAL A 21 -6.70 -3.03 -8.76
C VAL A 21 -5.68 -1.93 -9.06
N GLY A 22 -4.82 -1.61 -8.10
CA GLY A 22 -3.78 -0.59 -8.28
C GLY A 22 -2.77 -0.96 -9.36
N ASP A 23 -2.26 -2.19 -9.32
CA ASP A 23 -1.26 -2.68 -10.26
C ASP A 23 -1.83 -2.87 -11.67
N HIS A 24 -3.06 -3.37 -11.81
CA HIS A 24 -3.73 -3.38 -13.11
C HIS A 24 -3.85 -1.96 -13.70
N SER A 25 -4.14 -0.97 -12.85
CA SER A 25 -4.20 0.43 -13.29
C SER A 25 -2.83 0.94 -13.76
N HIS A 26 -1.75 0.54 -13.09
CA HIS A 26 -0.38 0.86 -13.52
C HIS A 26 -0.03 0.20 -14.84
N VAL A 27 -0.32 -1.09 -15.00
CA VAL A 27 -0.02 -1.84 -16.23
C VAL A 27 -0.80 -1.29 -17.42
N VAL A 28 -2.11 -1.09 -17.28
CA VAL A 28 -2.96 -0.65 -18.41
C VAL A 28 -2.69 0.79 -18.85
N THR A 29 -2.17 1.62 -17.95
CA THR A 29 -1.76 3.00 -18.28
C THR A 29 -0.32 3.10 -18.77
N GLY A 30 0.45 2.01 -18.75
CA GLY A 30 1.88 2.03 -19.08
C GLY A 30 2.75 2.66 -17.99
N THR A 31 2.24 2.79 -16.76
CA THR A 31 3.04 3.24 -15.60
C THR A 31 4.14 2.22 -15.27
N THR A 32 3.81 0.93 -15.39
CA THR A 32 4.73 -0.18 -15.19
C THR A 32 4.54 -1.25 -16.26
N GLU A 33 5.61 -1.98 -16.57
CA GLU A 33 5.59 -3.12 -17.48
C GLU A 33 6.32 -4.30 -16.84
N TYR A 34 5.72 -5.50 -16.90
CA TYR A 34 6.34 -6.74 -16.44
C TYR A 34 7.07 -7.45 -17.59
N PHE A 35 8.24 -8.03 -17.31
CA PHE A 35 9.08 -8.71 -18.31
C PHE A 35 9.19 -10.22 -18.10
N THR A 36 8.32 -10.80 -17.28
CA THR A 36 8.38 -12.22 -16.91
C THR A 36 7.14 -12.96 -17.35
N ASP A 37 7.33 -14.04 -18.12
CA ASP A 37 6.27 -14.99 -18.50
C ASP A 37 6.42 -16.32 -17.74
N ALA A 38 7.44 -16.43 -16.87
CA ALA A 38 7.83 -17.68 -16.22
C ALA A 38 6.95 -18.05 -15.01
N VAL A 39 6.08 -17.14 -14.57
CA VAL A 39 5.20 -17.33 -13.40
C VAL A 39 3.75 -17.06 -13.77
N PRO A 40 2.78 -17.72 -13.11
CA PRO A 40 1.36 -17.44 -13.35
C PRO A 40 1.00 -15.98 -13.02
N PHE A 41 0.08 -15.42 -13.78
CA PHE A 41 -0.50 -14.10 -13.54
C PHE A 41 -1.88 -14.23 -12.92
N VAL A 42 -2.22 -13.28 -12.04
CA VAL A 42 -3.58 -13.03 -11.57
C VAL A 42 -3.94 -11.65 -12.07
N TRP A 43 -4.88 -11.59 -13.02
CA TRP A 43 -5.19 -10.36 -13.76
C TRP A 43 -3.94 -9.84 -14.50
N SER A 44 -3.47 -8.63 -14.22
CA SER A 44 -2.27 -8.04 -14.83
C SER A 44 -0.98 -8.21 -14.02
N SER A 45 -1.05 -8.89 -12.88
CA SER A 45 0.06 -8.98 -11.93
C SER A 45 0.63 -10.39 -11.87
N PRO A 46 1.96 -10.58 -11.82
CA PRO A 46 2.55 -11.85 -11.44
C PRO A 46 2.03 -12.30 -10.06
N ILE A 47 1.78 -13.61 -9.87
CA ILE A 47 1.11 -14.13 -8.65
C ILE A 47 1.81 -13.74 -7.34
N TRP A 48 3.13 -13.54 -7.36
CA TRP A 48 3.88 -13.14 -6.17
C TRP A 48 3.57 -11.69 -5.73
N PHE A 49 3.15 -10.81 -6.64
CA PHE A 49 2.85 -9.41 -6.31
C PHE A 49 1.69 -9.28 -5.30
N PRO A 50 0.47 -9.79 -5.55
CA PRO A 50 -0.61 -9.71 -4.57
C PRO A 50 -0.31 -10.49 -3.29
N VAL A 51 0.53 -11.54 -3.36
CA VAL A 51 1.00 -12.27 -2.17
C VAL A 51 1.89 -11.38 -1.30
N LEU A 52 2.88 -10.68 -1.88
CA LEU A 52 3.76 -9.77 -1.14
C LEU A 52 2.96 -8.65 -0.47
N VAL A 53 2.01 -8.03 -1.19
CA VAL A 53 1.19 -6.94 -0.63
C VAL A 53 0.25 -7.47 0.46
N ALA A 54 -0.35 -8.65 0.28
CA ALA A 54 -1.17 -9.28 1.32
C ALA A 54 -0.36 -9.59 2.59
N LEU A 55 0.85 -10.12 2.45
CA LEU A 55 1.76 -10.38 3.57
C LEU A 55 2.20 -9.09 4.28
N ALA A 56 2.51 -8.03 3.53
CA ALA A 56 2.80 -6.71 4.09
C ALA A 56 1.60 -6.16 4.86
N THR A 57 0.39 -6.29 4.31
CA THR A 57 -0.87 -5.87 4.94
C THR A 57 -1.09 -6.56 6.28
N VAL A 58 -0.97 -7.90 6.34
CA VAL A 58 -1.09 -8.65 7.60
C VAL A 58 0.01 -8.26 8.59
N SER A 59 1.25 -8.11 8.11
CA SER A 59 2.41 -7.82 8.97
C SER A 59 2.30 -6.45 9.64
N LEU A 60 1.88 -5.43 8.89
CA LEU A 60 1.69 -4.08 9.42
C LEU A 60 0.50 -4.02 10.38
N ALA A 61 -0.58 -4.77 10.10
CA ALA A 61 -1.72 -4.85 11.01
C ALA A 61 -1.34 -5.52 12.35
N GLU A 62 -0.62 -6.64 12.28
CA GLU A 62 -0.09 -7.34 13.46
C GLU A 62 0.90 -6.46 14.24
N LEU A 63 1.74 -5.69 13.54
CA LEU A 63 2.64 -4.71 14.16
C LEU A 63 1.87 -3.64 14.92
N ARG A 64 0.83 -3.03 14.32
CA ARG A 64 0.05 -1.98 14.98
C ARG A 64 -0.54 -2.43 16.31
N LEU A 65 -0.98 -3.69 16.39
CA LEU A 65 -1.54 -4.28 17.62
C LEU A 65 -0.49 -4.59 18.71
N ARG A 66 0.80 -4.44 18.39
CA ARG A 66 1.93 -4.54 19.33
C ARG A 66 2.46 -3.17 19.75
N LEU A 67 2.12 -2.12 19.01
CA LEU A 67 2.44 -0.75 19.37
C LEU A 67 1.51 -0.24 20.48
N PRO A 68 1.93 0.79 21.24
CA PRO A 68 1.13 1.34 22.33
C PRO A 68 -0.27 1.80 21.88
N SER A 69 -1.19 1.76 22.85
CA SER A 69 -2.51 2.40 22.79
C SER A 69 -3.28 2.24 21.46
N PRO A 70 -3.66 1.01 21.04
CA PRO A 70 -4.65 0.84 19.97
C PRO A 70 -5.95 1.59 20.30
N ARG A 71 -6.40 2.44 19.40
CA ARG A 71 -7.62 3.24 19.57
C ARG A 71 -8.86 2.35 19.54
N ALA A 72 -9.81 2.60 20.44
CA ALA A 72 -11.05 1.82 20.55
C ALA A 72 -12.26 2.50 19.87
N ASP A 73 -12.15 3.79 19.56
CA ASP A 73 -13.20 4.64 19.00
C ASP A 73 -13.22 4.66 17.46
N VAL A 74 -12.23 4.05 16.80
CA VAL A 74 -12.16 3.95 15.33
C VAL A 74 -13.30 3.13 14.74
N THR A 75 -13.86 3.56 13.62
CA THR A 75 -15.12 3.01 13.07
C THR A 75 -14.93 2.31 11.73
N ALA A 76 -15.84 1.41 11.38
CA ALA A 76 -15.84 0.78 10.06
C ALA A 76 -15.96 1.79 8.91
N ARG A 77 -16.65 2.93 9.14
CA ARG A 77 -16.73 4.04 8.19
C ARG A 77 -15.35 4.66 7.93
N GLN A 78 -14.56 4.89 8.99
CA GLN A 78 -13.18 5.37 8.86
C GLN A 78 -12.30 4.34 8.15
N GLY A 79 -12.47 3.05 8.46
CA GLY A 79 -11.79 1.97 7.75
C GLY A 79 -12.07 1.98 6.25
N LEU A 80 -13.34 2.08 5.86
CA LEU A 80 -13.75 2.18 4.46
C LEU A 80 -13.18 3.44 3.79
N ALA A 81 -13.24 4.60 4.47
CA ALA A 81 -12.67 5.83 3.96
C ALA A 81 -11.14 5.72 3.75
N GLY A 82 -10.42 5.05 4.66
CA GLY A 82 -9.00 4.80 4.52
C GLY A 82 -8.67 3.91 3.32
N VAL A 83 -9.39 2.80 3.15
CA VAL A 83 -9.22 1.91 1.98
C VAL A 83 -9.48 2.67 0.68
N ALA A 84 -10.56 3.44 0.63
CA ALA A 84 -10.89 4.28 -0.52
C ALA A 84 -9.81 5.35 -0.80
N ALA A 85 -9.25 5.96 0.24
CA ALA A 85 -8.17 6.93 0.10
C ALA A 85 -6.90 6.28 -0.50
N VAL A 86 -6.46 5.14 0.04
CA VAL A 86 -5.27 4.44 -0.48
C VAL A 86 -5.47 3.97 -1.92
N LEU A 87 -6.61 3.34 -2.22
CA LEU A 87 -6.93 2.94 -3.59
C LEU A 87 -7.02 4.15 -4.54
N GLY A 88 -7.66 5.24 -4.10
CA GLY A 88 -7.77 6.48 -4.85
C GLY A 88 -6.40 7.10 -5.15
N ILE A 89 -5.51 7.16 -4.16
CA ILE A 89 -4.12 7.59 -4.34
C ILE A 89 -3.41 6.66 -5.33
N TYR A 90 -3.55 5.35 -5.18
CA TYR A 90 -2.90 4.36 -6.04
C TYR A 90 -3.34 4.54 -7.50
N VAL A 91 -4.64 4.54 -7.80
CA VAL A 91 -5.10 4.74 -9.18
C VAL A 91 -4.80 6.15 -9.70
N MET A 92 -4.76 7.17 -8.83
CA MET A 92 -4.33 8.51 -9.22
C MET A 92 -2.89 8.51 -9.74
N THR A 93 -1.98 7.76 -9.11
CA THR A 93 -0.60 7.65 -9.60
C THR A 93 -0.53 7.07 -11.02
N ALA A 94 -1.42 6.14 -11.36
CA ALA A 94 -1.54 5.61 -12.72
C ALA A 94 -1.93 6.69 -13.74
N LEU A 95 -2.85 7.58 -13.35
CA LEU A 95 -3.36 8.64 -14.23
C LEU A 95 -2.36 9.78 -14.45
N ILE A 96 -1.49 10.05 -13.48
CA ILE A 96 -0.57 11.20 -13.51
C ILE A 96 0.89 10.81 -13.70
N HIS A 97 1.20 9.54 -14.01
CA HIS A 97 2.59 9.05 -14.04
C HIS A 97 3.48 9.75 -15.07
N THR A 98 2.91 10.35 -16.12
CA THR A 98 3.64 11.14 -17.12
C THR A 98 3.71 12.64 -16.81
N ALA A 99 3.07 13.10 -15.74
CA ALA A 99 3.16 14.49 -15.29
C ALA A 99 4.55 14.78 -14.72
N PRO A 100 4.97 16.06 -14.63
CA PRO A 100 6.26 16.39 -14.04
C PRO A 100 6.40 15.82 -12.61
N VAL A 101 7.57 15.23 -12.33
CA VAL A 101 7.82 14.45 -11.11
C VAL A 101 7.53 15.22 -9.82
N VAL A 102 7.85 16.52 -9.77
CA VAL A 102 7.66 17.36 -8.58
C VAL A 102 6.18 17.52 -8.24
N PRO A 103 5.30 18.07 -9.11
CA PRO A 103 3.87 18.21 -8.79
C PRO A 103 3.16 16.86 -8.63
N ALA A 104 3.53 15.82 -9.39
CA ALA A 104 2.96 14.49 -9.21
C ALA A 104 3.28 13.95 -7.81
N THR A 105 4.53 13.97 -7.40
CA THR A 105 4.95 13.51 -6.06
C THR A 105 4.34 14.37 -4.95
N ALA A 106 4.33 15.70 -5.11
CA ALA A 106 3.76 16.62 -4.14
C ALA A 106 2.26 16.38 -3.92
N LEU A 107 1.51 16.04 -4.98
CA LEU A 107 0.10 15.66 -4.85
C LEU A 107 -0.06 14.41 -4.00
N ILE A 108 0.74 13.37 -4.24
CA ILE A 108 0.67 12.11 -3.48
C ILE A 108 1.09 12.32 -2.02
N VAL A 109 2.14 13.12 -1.77
CA VAL A 109 2.52 13.54 -0.40
C VAL A 109 1.35 14.25 0.29
N THR A 110 0.68 15.16 -0.41
CA THR A 110 -0.46 15.91 0.13
C THR A 110 -1.60 14.97 0.51
N LEU A 111 -1.98 14.04 -0.37
CA LEU A 111 -3.06 13.08 -0.12
C LEU A 111 -2.72 12.10 1.01
N ALA A 112 -1.47 11.63 1.07
CA ALA A 112 -0.98 10.77 2.14
C ALA A 112 -0.99 11.51 3.50
N THR A 113 -0.58 12.77 3.51
CA THR A 113 -0.61 13.63 4.69
C THR A 113 -2.03 13.87 5.17
N ILE A 114 -2.97 14.19 4.27
CA ILE A 114 -4.40 14.34 4.61
C ILE A 114 -4.95 13.02 5.18
N THR A 115 -4.60 11.89 4.57
CA THR A 115 -5.01 10.56 5.05
C THR A 115 -4.53 10.32 6.49
N TRP A 116 -3.27 10.64 6.79
CA TRP A 116 -2.75 10.52 8.15
C TRP A 116 -3.38 11.53 9.13
N CYS A 117 -3.52 12.79 8.76
CA CYS A 117 -4.16 13.80 9.62
C CYS A 117 -5.61 13.45 9.95
N ALA A 118 -6.36 12.86 9.01
CA ALA A 118 -7.77 12.54 9.19
C ALA A 118 -8.02 11.20 9.90
N LEU A 119 -7.13 10.21 9.71
CA LEU A 119 -7.38 8.82 10.10
C LEU A 119 -6.27 8.18 10.95
N GLY A 120 -5.07 8.73 10.92
CA GLY A 120 -3.89 8.23 11.61
C GLY A 120 -3.80 8.65 13.08
N ASP A 121 -2.76 8.15 13.74
CA ASP A 121 -2.33 8.55 15.08
C ASP A 121 -0.80 8.53 15.14
N GLY A 122 -0.21 8.81 16.30
CA GLY A 122 1.25 8.76 16.48
C GLY A 122 1.83 7.38 16.15
N PRO A 123 1.33 6.28 16.74
CA PRO A 123 1.79 4.93 16.43
C PRO A 123 1.67 4.51 14.96
N SER A 124 0.65 4.98 14.22
CA SER A 124 0.48 4.62 12.80
C SER A 124 1.60 5.14 11.90
N ILE A 125 2.34 6.18 12.31
CA ILE A 125 3.55 6.66 11.62
C ILE A 125 4.58 5.52 11.50
N VAL A 126 4.71 4.66 12.50
CA VAL A 126 5.69 3.56 12.47
C VAL A 126 5.37 2.60 11.32
N GLY A 127 4.11 2.19 11.19
CA GLY A 127 3.67 1.34 10.09
C GLY A 127 3.82 2.04 8.73
N GLY A 128 3.47 3.31 8.66
CA GLY A 128 3.64 4.15 7.47
C GLY A 128 5.11 4.25 7.04
N LEU A 129 6.03 4.60 7.94
CA LEU A 129 7.46 4.74 7.64
C LEU A 129 8.11 3.42 7.23
N LEU A 130 7.78 2.32 7.93
CA LEU A 130 8.31 1.01 7.55
C LEU A 130 7.86 0.61 6.15
N ALA A 131 6.59 0.81 5.81
CA ALA A 131 6.09 0.57 4.46
C ALA A 131 6.77 1.49 3.43
N ALA A 132 6.88 2.78 3.74
CA ALA A 132 7.47 3.82 2.88
C ALA A 132 8.96 3.62 2.60
N VAL A 133 9.64 2.78 3.38
CA VAL A 133 11.03 2.39 3.16
C VAL A 133 11.12 1.00 2.53
N ILE A 134 10.48 0.00 3.14
CA ILE A 134 10.61 -1.40 2.71
C ILE A 134 9.96 -1.62 1.34
N GLY A 135 8.79 -1.02 1.08
CA GLY A 135 8.09 -1.13 -0.21
C GLY A 135 8.95 -0.66 -1.37
N PRO A 136 9.40 0.61 -1.38
CA PRO A 136 10.28 1.10 -2.45
C PRO A 136 11.60 0.34 -2.57
N VAL A 137 12.22 -0.09 -1.46
CA VAL A 137 13.45 -0.91 -1.51
C VAL A 137 13.20 -2.24 -2.21
N VAL A 138 12.11 -2.94 -1.89
CA VAL A 138 11.74 -4.20 -2.55
C VAL A 138 11.50 -3.97 -4.04
N GLU A 139 10.77 -2.91 -4.42
CA GLU A 139 10.54 -2.58 -5.82
C GLU A 139 11.82 -2.24 -6.57
N ILE A 140 12.74 -1.45 -5.99
CA ILE A 140 14.05 -1.15 -6.58
C ILE A 140 14.83 -2.44 -6.86
N VAL A 141 14.83 -3.39 -5.92
CA VAL A 141 15.54 -4.66 -6.08
C VAL A 141 14.92 -5.50 -7.21
N ILE A 142 13.60 -5.60 -7.25
CA ILE A 142 12.88 -6.37 -8.27
C ILE A 142 13.06 -5.73 -9.66
N ALA A 143 12.99 -4.39 -9.76
CA ALA A 143 13.22 -3.66 -10.99
C ALA A 143 14.67 -3.82 -11.49
N LYS A 144 15.66 -3.73 -10.59
CA LYS A 144 17.07 -3.99 -10.93
C LYS A 144 17.35 -5.44 -11.31
N ALA A 145 16.54 -6.39 -10.84
CA ALA A 145 16.58 -7.77 -11.28
C ALA A 145 15.96 -7.98 -12.68
N GLY A 146 15.39 -6.94 -13.30
CA GLY A 146 14.81 -6.97 -14.63
C GLY A 146 13.47 -7.69 -14.71
N LEU A 147 12.74 -7.79 -13.59
CA LEU A 147 11.43 -8.46 -13.57
C LEU A 147 10.28 -7.54 -14.00
N PHE A 148 10.43 -6.23 -13.82
CA PHE A 148 9.53 -5.19 -14.31
C PHE A 148 10.29 -3.86 -14.40
N ALA A 149 9.71 -2.86 -15.07
CA ALA A 149 10.19 -1.48 -15.04
C ALA A 149 9.04 -0.48 -14.84
N TYR A 150 9.40 0.69 -14.33
CA TYR A 150 8.59 1.90 -14.40
C TYR A 150 8.80 2.62 -15.73
N HIS A 151 7.81 3.42 -16.13
CA HIS A 151 7.94 4.33 -17.26
C HIS A 151 9.05 5.38 -17.04
N ASP A 152 9.79 5.74 -18.08
CA ASP A 152 10.92 6.69 -18.03
C ASP A 152 10.56 8.07 -17.44
N ALA A 153 9.30 8.49 -17.58
CA ALA A 153 8.81 9.75 -16.99
C ALA A 153 8.71 9.72 -15.46
N CYS A 154 8.73 8.54 -14.85
CA CYS A 154 8.48 8.35 -13.44
C CYS A 154 9.50 7.53 -12.68
N ASP A 155 10.60 7.06 -13.27
CA ASP A 155 11.55 6.12 -12.64
C ASP A 155 12.64 6.78 -11.75
N GLY A 156 12.47 8.05 -11.40
CA GLY A 156 13.51 8.91 -10.80
C GLY A 156 14.01 8.52 -9.39
N LEU A 157 13.45 7.51 -8.73
CA LEU A 157 13.94 6.97 -7.45
C LEU A 157 14.64 5.63 -7.67
N PHE A 158 15.86 5.65 -8.21
CA PHE A 158 16.65 4.43 -8.47
C PHE A 158 15.97 3.40 -9.39
N GLY A 159 15.18 3.86 -10.38
CA GLY A 159 14.46 3.01 -11.33
C GLY A 159 12.99 2.75 -10.95
N VAL A 160 12.50 3.40 -9.89
CA VAL A 160 11.08 3.33 -9.48
C VAL A 160 10.50 4.72 -9.19
N ALA A 161 9.19 4.78 -8.98
CA ALA A 161 8.52 6.06 -8.79
C ALA A 161 8.76 6.75 -7.44
N PRO A 162 9.13 8.05 -7.40
CA PRO A 162 9.31 8.78 -6.15
C PRO A 162 8.05 8.85 -5.28
N TRP A 163 6.85 8.86 -5.89
CA TRP A 163 5.58 8.83 -5.16
C TRP A 163 5.27 7.49 -4.48
N LEU A 164 6.07 6.45 -4.69
CA LEU A 164 5.94 5.22 -3.90
C LEU A 164 6.10 5.48 -2.41
N VAL A 165 7.03 6.35 -2.02
CA VAL A 165 7.28 6.67 -0.60
C VAL A 165 5.99 7.16 0.10
N PRO A 166 5.31 8.22 -0.35
CA PRO A 166 4.05 8.65 0.27
C PRO A 166 2.87 7.70 0.03
N LEU A 167 2.81 6.96 -1.09
CA LEU A 167 1.77 5.95 -1.31
C LEU A 167 1.87 4.82 -0.27
N TYR A 168 3.05 4.24 -0.09
CA TYR A 168 3.29 3.21 0.92
C TYR A 168 3.12 3.73 2.35
N PHE A 169 3.46 5.01 2.60
CA PHE A 169 3.16 5.64 3.89
C PHE A 169 1.67 5.64 4.19
N ALA A 170 0.83 6.10 3.25
CA ALA A 170 -0.62 6.11 3.41
C ALA A 170 -1.17 4.68 3.60
N PHE A 171 -0.66 3.71 2.86
CA PHE A 171 -0.97 2.29 3.02
C PHE A 171 -0.70 1.82 4.46
N GLY A 172 0.51 2.03 5.00
CA GLY A 172 0.83 1.58 6.37
C GLY A 172 0.01 2.27 7.46
N VAL A 173 -0.34 3.55 7.27
CA VAL A 173 -1.24 4.29 8.17
C VAL A 173 -2.65 3.69 8.17
N VAL A 174 -3.21 3.41 6.99
CA VAL A 174 -4.57 2.86 6.88
C VAL A 174 -4.63 1.42 7.37
N VAL A 175 -3.62 0.60 7.09
CA VAL A 175 -3.55 -0.76 7.64
C VAL A 175 -3.52 -0.75 9.18
N SER A 176 -2.82 0.23 9.77
CA SER A 176 -2.83 0.43 11.22
C SER A 176 -4.25 0.72 11.75
N LEU A 177 -4.98 1.64 11.11
CA LEU A 177 -6.39 1.93 11.45
C LEU A 177 -7.27 0.68 11.37
N LEU A 178 -7.13 -0.10 10.30
CA LEU A 178 -7.92 -1.31 10.11
C LEU A 178 -7.63 -2.37 11.18
N ALA A 179 -6.38 -2.47 11.64
CA ALA A 179 -6.00 -3.40 12.70
C ALA A 179 -6.72 -3.06 14.02
N GLU A 180 -6.80 -1.78 14.36
CA GLU A 180 -7.53 -1.29 15.53
C GLU A 180 -9.04 -1.63 15.45
N ILE A 181 -9.64 -1.45 14.27
CA ILE A 181 -11.05 -1.82 14.02
C ILE A 181 -11.25 -3.33 14.20
N ALA A 182 -10.35 -4.16 13.65
CA ALA A 182 -10.41 -5.61 13.77
C ALA A 182 -10.35 -6.06 15.24
N ALA A 183 -9.38 -5.53 16.01
CA ALA A 183 -9.21 -5.87 17.40
C ALA A 183 -10.41 -5.53 18.30
N ARG A 184 -11.20 -4.50 17.94
CA ARG A 184 -12.42 -4.13 18.68
C ARG A 184 -13.58 -5.10 18.44
N ASN A 185 -13.75 -5.57 17.21
CA ASN A 185 -14.90 -6.39 16.83
C ASN A 185 -14.76 -7.86 17.28
N SER A 186 -13.74 -8.15 18.06
CA SER A 186 -13.38 -9.45 18.57
C SER A 186 -13.69 -9.51 20.07
N PRO A 187 -14.77 -10.21 20.53
CA PRO A 187 -15.00 -10.42 21.95
C PRO A 187 -13.80 -11.18 22.54
N ARG A 188 -13.16 -10.62 23.57
CA ARG A 188 -12.00 -11.23 24.24
C ARG A 188 -12.40 -12.47 25.02
#